data_AF-A0A5C8S813-F1
#
_entry.id   AF-A0A5C8S813-F1
#
_cell.length_a   1.000
_cell.length_b   1.000
_cell.length_c   1.000
_cell.angle_alpha   90.00
_cell.angle_beta   90.00
_cell.angle_gamma   90.00
#
_symmetry.space_group_name_H-M   'P 1'
#
loop_
_entity.id
_entity.type
_entity.pdbx_description
1 polymer ?
#
loop_
_entity_poly.entity_id
_entity_poly.type
_entity_poly.pdbx_seq_one_letter_code
_entity_poly.pdbx_strand_id
1 'polypeptide(L)'
;MSAGRPPSAEPDGPPSYRAMMFGADGRMVLQAVIAAEGDDDAKAQALALVDGHSVDLWDQLRFIDRFEPDPAPAQVRTIRARSSDRAGMRLLPNEDL
;
A
#
# COMPACT_ATOMS: atom_id res chain seq x y z
N MET A 1 -22.61 -30.91 -30.81
CA MET A 1 -21.16 -30.59 -30.83
C MET A 1 -20.95 -29.42 -29.88
N SER A 2 -20.66 -29.69 -28.60
CA SER A 2 -20.38 -28.63 -27.63
C SER A 2 -18.91 -28.30 -27.72
N ALA A 3 -18.58 -27.04 -28.03
CA ALA A 3 -17.23 -26.54 -27.97
C ALA A 3 -16.73 -26.71 -26.52
N GLY A 4 -15.70 -27.55 -26.35
CA GLY A 4 -15.02 -27.69 -25.07
C GLY A 4 -14.51 -26.31 -24.66
N ARG A 5 -14.98 -25.83 -23.52
CA ARG A 5 -14.36 -24.69 -22.82
C ARG A 5 -12.86 -25.00 -22.77
N PRO A 6 -11.96 -24.04 -23.06
CA PRO A 6 -10.53 -24.29 -22.80
C PRO A 6 -10.39 -24.77 -21.36
N PRO A 7 -9.38 -25.59 -21.02
CA PRO A 7 -9.12 -25.93 -19.63
C PRO A 7 -8.87 -24.61 -18.90
N SER A 8 -9.90 -24.09 -18.24
CA SER A 8 -9.77 -22.97 -17.33
C SER A 8 -8.65 -23.38 -16.39
N ALA A 9 -7.72 -22.48 -16.12
CA ALA A 9 -6.66 -22.68 -15.13
C ALA A 9 -7.23 -22.73 -13.69
N GLU A 10 -8.32 -23.46 -13.52
CA GLU A 10 -9.05 -23.69 -12.29
C GLU A 10 -8.53 -25.02 -11.75
N PRO A 11 -7.92 -25.02 -10.55
CA PRO A 11 -7.49 -26.25 -9.92
C PRO A 11 -8.69 -27.19 -9.71
N ASP A 12 -8.46 -28.50 -9.81
CA ASP A 12 -9.47 -29.57 -9.68
C ASP A 12 -10.10 -29.69 -8.26
N GLY A 13 -10.07 -28.64 -7.44
CA GLY A 13 -10.55 -28.62 -6.07
C GLY A 13 -11.30 -27.33 -5.72
N PRO A 14 -11.99 -27.30 -4.57
CA PRO A 14 -12.63 -26.08 -4.10
C PRO A 14 -11.57 -24.97 -3.94
N PRO A 15 -11.93 -23.70 -4.25
CA PRO A 15 -10.99 -22.59 -4.11
C PRO A 15 -10.42 -22.51 -2.70
N SER A 16 -9.13 -22.19 -2.58
CA SER A 16 -8.43 -22.05 -1.31
C SER A 16 -7.74 -20.69 -1.25
N TYR A 17 -8.57 -19.65 -1.24
CA TYR A 17 -8.12 -18.27 -1.26
C TYR A 17 -7.39 -17.87 0.03
N ARG A 18 -6.29 -17.13 -0.13
CA ARG A 18 -5.46 -16.61 0.96
C ARG A 18 -5.08 -15.18 0.67
N ALA A 19 -5.25 -14.32 1.66
CA ALA A 19 -4.67 -12.98 1.68
C ALA A 19 -3.40 -12.98 2.54
N MET A 20 -2.31 -12.46 1.97
CA MET A 20 -1.06 -12.17 2.70
C MET A 20 -0.90 -10.66 2.79
N MET A 21 -0.91 -10.12 4.01
CA MET A 21 -0.70 -8.71 4.27
C MET A 21 0.76 -8.42 4.57
N PHE A 22 1.27 -7.32 4.03
CA PHE A 22 2.64 -6.86 4.25
C PHE A 22 2.66 -5.44 4.82
N GLY A 23 3.52 -5.23 5.80
CA GLY A 23 3.83 -3.91 6.35
C GLY A 23 4.63 -3.05 5.39
N ALA A 24 4.78 -1.76 5.73
CA ALA A 24 5.56 -0.81 4.94
C ALA A 24 7.04 -1.20 4.77
N ASP A 25 7.56 -2.10 5.60
CA ASP A 25 8.91 -2.67 5.51
C ASP A 25 9.00 -3.90 4.57
N GLY A 26 7.88 -4.28 3.95
CA GLY A 26 7.78 -5.44 3.06
C GLY A 26 7.72 -6.78 3.79
N ARG A 27 7.63 -6.81 5.13
CA ARG A 27 7.48 -8.06 5.89
C ARG A 27 6.03 -8.45 5.98
N MET A 28 5.77 -9.76 5.90
CA MET A 28 4.42 -10.30 6.09
C MET A 28 4.00 -10.08 7.55
N VAL A 29 2.85 -9.43 7.74
CA VAL A 29 2.28 -9.13 9.05
C VAL A 29 1.13 -10.07 9.40
N LEU A 30 0.37 -10.53 8.39
CA LEU A 30 -0.79 -11.40 8.59
C LEU A 30 -1.03 -12.28 7.36
N GLN A 31 -1.53 -13.49 7.61
CA GLN A 31 -2.11 -14.34 6.59
C GLN A 31 -3.54 -14.70 7.01
N ALA A 32 -4.50 -14.56 6.10
CA ALA A 32 -5.91 -14.89 6.32
C ALA A 32 -6.43 -15.82 5.22
N VAL A 33 -7.28 -16.78 5.57
CA VAL A 33 -8.05 -17.58 4.61
C VAL A 33 -9.30 -16.78 4.22
N ILE A 34 -9.59 -16.72 2.93
CA ILE A 34 -10.78 -16.06 2.39
C ILE A 34 -11.78 -17.13 1.95
N ALA A 35 -13.00 -17.06 2.50
CA ALA A 35 -14.10 -17.88 2.04
C ALA A 35 -14.80 -17.13 0.90
N ALA A 36 -14.45 -17.47 -0.34
CA ALA A 36 -15.01 -16.86 -1.53
C ALA A 36 -15.39 -17.92 -2.57
N GLU A 37 -16.44 -17.66 -3.34
CA GLU A 37 -16.94 -18.58 -4.37
C GLU A 37 -16.14 -18.48 -5.69
N GLY A 38 -15.36 -17.43 -5.86
CA GLY A 38 -14.64 -17.13 -7.09
C GLY A 38 -13.69 -15.94 -6.94
N ASP A 39 -12.89 -15.67 -7.97
CA ASP A 39 -11.86 -14.63 -7.93
C ASP A 39 -12.43 -13.23 -7.66
N ASP A 40 -13.58 -12.88 -8.23
CA ASP A 40 -14.16 -11.54 -8.05
C ASP A 40 -14.62 -11.28 -6.61
N ASP A 41 -15.23 -12.29 -5.97
CA ASP A 41 -15.60 -12.24 -4.55
C ASP A 41 -14.35 -12.22 -3.66
N ALA A 42 -13.35 -13.06 -3.98
CA ALA A 42 -12.07 -13.08 -3.28
C ALA A 42 -11.34 -11.72 -3.35
N LYS A 43 -11.36 -11.05 -4.50
CA LYS A 43 -10.81 -9.70 -4.68
C LYS A 43 -11.56 -8.66 -3.85
N ALA A 44 -12.89 -8.70 -3.83
CA ALA A 44 -13.70 -7.78 -3.03
C ALA A 44 -13.38 -7.92 -1.53
N GLN A 45 -13.25 -9.16 -1.05
CA GLN A 45 -12.88 -9.43 0.34
C GLN A 45 -11.43 -9.04 0.65
N ALA A 46 -10.49 -9.28 -0.28
CA ALA A 46 -9.09 -8.88 -0.11
C ALA A 46 -8.91 -7.36 -0.09
N LEU A 47 -9.64 -6.62 -0.94
CA LEU A 47 -9.67 -5.15 -0.94
C LEU A 47 -10.12 -4.58 0.40
N ALA A 48 -11.08 -5.22 1.06
CA ALA A 48 -11.55 -4.79 2.38
C ALA A 48 -10.49 -4.96 3.49
N LEU A 49 -9.41 -5.71 3.25
CA LEU A 49 -8.29 -5.90 4.18
C LEU A 49 -7.16 -4.87 4.00
N VAL A 50 -7.24 -4.01 2.98
CA VAL A 50 -6.25 -2.97 2.69
C VAL A 50 -6.41 -1.83 3.71
N ASP A 51 -5.74 -1.95 4.85
CA ASP A 51 -5.72 -0.94 5.92
C ASP A 51 -4.29 -0.44 6.17
N GLY A 52 -3.75 0.33 5.23
CA GLY A 52 -2.36 0.81 5.28
C GLY A 52 -1.29 -0.26 5.03
N HIS A 53 -1.71 -1.47 4.65
CA HIS A 53 -0.87 -2.62 4.31
C HIS A 53 -1.14 -3.03 2.87
N SER A 54 -0.12 -3.53 2.16
CA SER A 54 -0.34 -4.17 0.86
C SER A 54 -0.85 -5.59 1.07
N VAL A 55 -1.80 -6.04 0.25
CA VAL A 55 -2.40 -7.37 0.32
C VAL A 55 -2.12 -8.12 -0.97
N ASP A 56 -1.46 -9.28 -0.89
CA ASP A 56 -1.36 -10.22 -2.00
C ASP A 56 -2.47 -11.27 -1.88
N LEU A 57 -3.25 -11.48 -2.95
CA LEU A 57 -4.29 -12.49 -3.05
C LEU A 57 -3.81 -13.71 -3.84
N TRP A 58 -3.99 -14.88 -3.25
CA TRP A 58 -3.59 -16.17 -3.80
C TRP A 58 -4.75 -17.16 -3.77
N ASP A 59 -4.80 -18.08 -4.73
CA ASP A 59 -5.55 -19.33 -4.65
C ASP A 59 -4.58 -20.50 -4.76
N GLN A 60 -4.37 -21.22 -3.66
CA GLN A 60 -3.30 -22.23 -3.55
C GLN A 60 -1.92 -21.68 -3.95
N LEU A 61 -1.43 -22.02 -5.14
CA LEU A 61 -0.15 -21.56 -5.72
C LEU A 61 -0.34 -20.51 -6.82
N ARG A 62 -1.58 -20.18 -7.16
CA ARG A 62 -1.93 -19.20 -8.19
C ARG A 62 -1.99 -17.81 -7.56
N PHE A 63 -1.05 -16.95 -7.91
CA PHE A 63 -1.15 -15.53 -7.62
C PHE A 63 -2.29 -14.92 -8.44
N ILE A 64 -3.18 -14.17 -7.80
CA ILE A 64 -4.36 -13.56 -8.45
C ILE A 64 -4.13 -12.08 -8.65
N ASP A 65 -3.85 -11.36 -7.56
CA ASP A 65 -3.70 -9.90 -7.60
C ASP A 65 -2.95 -9.37 -6.37
N ARG A 66 -2.52 -8.11 -6.45
CA ARG A 66 -1.93 -7.38 -5.32
C ARG A 66 -2.57 -6.01 -5.19
N PHE A 67 -3.01 -5.71 -3.97
CA PHE A 67 -3.65 -4.45 -3.62
C PHE A 67 -2.70 -3.61 -2.77
N GLU A 68 -2.32 -2.46 -3.30
CA GLU A 68 -1.51 -1.49 -2.57
C GLU A 68 -2.43 -0.62 -1.68
N PRO A 69 -1.96 -0.18 -0.50
CA PRO A 69 -2.67 0.82 0.27
C PRO A 69 -2.71 2.14 -0.52
N ASP A 70 -3.79 2.89 -0.35
CA ASP A 70 -3.89 4.24 -0.91
C ASP A 70 -2.66 5.05 -0.44
N PRO A 71 -1.90 5.69 -1.35
CA PRO A 71 -0.78 6.52 -0.95
C PRO A 71 -1.28 7.57 0.02
N ALA A 72 -0.87 7.45 1.29
CA ALA A 72 -1.21 8.42 2.32
C ALA A 72 -0.97 9.83 1.75
N PRO A 73 -1.92 10.78 1.91
CA PRO A 73 -1.80 12.09 1.31
C PRO A 73 -0.44 12.66 1.68
N ALA A 74 0.37 12.97 0.66
CA ALA A 74 1.72 13.47 0.82
C ALA A 74 1.70 14.58 1.85
N GLN A 75 2.22 14.29 3.04
CA GLN A 75 2.17 15.21 4.15
C GLN A 75 2.92 16.45 3.71
N VAL A 76 2.20 17.55 3.47
CA VAL A 76 2.76 18.81 3.02
C VAL A 76 3.79 19.19 4.06
N ARG A 77 5.06 18.96 3.73
CA ARG A 77 6.19 19.43 4.51
C ARG A 77 6.18 20.95 4.37
N THR A 78 5.40 21.62 5.21
CA THR A 78 5.50 23.06 5.43
C THR A 78 6.89 23.29 6.00
N ILE A 79 7.82 23.57 5.10
CA ILE A 79 9.14 24.09 5.44
C ILE A 79 8.85 25.46 6.04
N ARG A 80 8.82 25.57 7.37
CA ARG A 80 8.85 26.89 8.02
C ARG A 80 10.19 27.51 7.65
N ALA A 81 10.16 28.43 6.69
CA ALA A 81 11.27 29.34 6.44
C ALA A 81 11.60 30.02 7.77
N ARG A 82 12.78 29.74 8.29
CA ARG A 82 13.34 30.45 9.43
C ARG A 82 13.72 31.83 8.88
N SER A 83 12.89 32.84 9.11
CA SER A 83 13.28 34.24 8.91
C SER A 83 14.47 34.51 9.84
N SER A 84 15.66 34.48 9.26
CA SER A 84 16.85 35.03 9.87
C SER A 84 16.78 36.54 9.65
N ASP A 85 16.05 37.23 10.53
CA ASP A 85 16.11 38.68 10.59
C ASP A 85 17.46 39.06 11.19
N ARG A 86 18.37 39.37 10.28
CA ARG A 86 19.68 39.95 10.55
C ARG A 86 19.43 41.40 10.97
N ALA A 87 19.15 41.61 12.27
CA ALA A 87 19.18 42.94 12.86
C ALA A 87 20.62 43.48 12.77
N GLY A 88 20.85 44.31 11.76
CA GLY A 88 22.09 45.03 11.54
C GLY A 88 22.42 45.92 12.72
N MET A 89 23.46 45.53 13.46
CA MET A 89 24.08 46.33 14.50
C MET A 89 24.72 47.55 13.84
N ARG A 90 24.05 48.70 13.87
CA ARG A 90 24.64 49.99 13.47
C ARG A 90 25.45 50.55 14.64
N LEU A 91 26.73 50.23 14.69
CA LEU A 91 27.70 51.00 15.46
C LEU A 91 27.98 52.31 14.71
N LEU A 92 27.67 53.44 15.34
CA LEU A 92 28.14 54.75 14.90
C LEU A 92 29.65 54.87 15.17
N PRO A 93 30.41 55.58 14.34
CA PRO A 93 31.85 55.75 14.55
C PRO A 93 32.10 56.64 15.78
N ASN A 94 32.93 56.16 16.71
CA ASN A 94 33.61 57.04 17.67
C ASN A 94 34.84 57.61 16.96
N GLU A 95 34.78 58.88 16.57
CA GLU A 95 35.98 59.64 16.25
C GLU A 95 36.23 60.57 17.44
N ASP A 96 37.20 60.18 18.25
CA ASP A 96 37.83 60.96 19.30
C ASP A 96 39.28 61.18 18.82
N LEU A 97 39.54 62.36 18.22
CA LEU A 97 40.76 63.18 18.37
C LEU A 97 40.67 64.48 17.55
#